data_AF-A0AB39VBK4-F1
#
_entry.id   AF-A0AB39VBK4-F1
#
_cell.length_a   1.000
_cell.length_b   1.000
_cell.length_c   1.000
_cell.angle_alpha   90.00
_cell.angle_beta   90.00
_cell.angle_gamma   90.00
#
_symmetry.space_group_name_H-M   'P 1'
#
loop_
_entity.id
_entity.type
_entity.pdbx_description
1 polymer ?
#
loop_
_entity_poly.entity_id
_entity_poly.type
_entity_poly.pdbx_seq_one_letter_code
_entity_poly.pdbx_strand_id
1 'polypeptide(L)'
;MMHLINSYSQIKLTPNAESKLIGLLLDKLGGQIYFPRKGDNSERFDALILFSTYSCVAEIEIPSTEILDAPRNLLDDYAVIKSRKDGNKKIIPVVICWDLPNKRTDYWNVIDDINRILSIKIKTISVLSLALHYWTNTDLDFENDDYFLYSDNTRMVASEKILKENHIDPQKYAGYFQPIK
;
A
#
# COMPACT_ATOMS: atom_id res chain seq x y z
N MET A 1 21.46 -1.61 10.21
CA MET A 1 20.67 -0.40 9.87
C MET A 1 21.28 0.37 8.68
N MET A 2 22.60 0.62 8.64
CA MET A 2 23.28 1.25 7.49
C MET A 2 23.20 0.45 6.18
N HIS A 3 23.14 -0.89 6.27
CA HIS A 3 22.99 -1.76 5.10
C HIS A 3 21.64 -1.60 4.39
N LEU A 4 20.54 -1.36 5.11
CA LEU A 4 19.21 -1.22 4.51
C LEU A 4 19.05 0.10 3.73
N ILE A 5 19.65 1.18 4.25
CA ILE A 5 19.70 2.48 3.58
C ILE A 5 20.52 2.38 2.28
N ASN A 6 21.66 1.68 2.32
CA ASN A 6 22.45 1.42 1.11
C ASN A 6 21.76 0.45 0.14
N SER A 7 20.86 -0.42 0.62
CA SER A 7 20.05 -1.30 -0.23
C SER A 7 19.06 -0.54 -1.11
N TYR A 8 18.60 0.66 -0.72
CA TYR A 8 17.68 1.44 -1.55
C TYR A 8 18.28 1.84 -2.90
N SER A 9 19.53 2.30 -2.92
CA SER A 9 20.24 2.62 -4.16
C SER A 9 20.40 1.39 -5.06
N GLN A 10 20.60 0.21 -4.46
CA GLN A 10 20.70 -1.06 -5.20
C GLN A 10 19.36 -1.56 -5.72
N ILE A 11 18.27 -1.36 -4.96
CA ILE A 11 16.90 -1.65 -5.41
C ILE A 11 16.56 -0.78 -6.63
N LYS A 12 16.85 0.53 -6.59
CA LYS A 12 16.63 1.43 -7.73
C LYS A 12 17.40 1.06 -9.00
N LEU A 13 18.63 0.59 -8.86
CA LEU A 13 19.49 0.25 -9.99
C LEU A 13 19.21 -1.15 -10.57
N THR A 14 18.46 -1.98 -9.84
CA THR A 14 18.16 -3.34 -10.26
C THR A 14 16.78 -3.40 -10.92
N PRO A 15 16.68 -3.76 -12.21
CA PRO A 15 15.39 -3.87 -12.88
C PRO A 15 14.41 -4.78 -12.11
N ASN A 16 13.19 -4.26 -11.87
CA ASN A 16 12.10 -4.94 -11.17
C ASN A 16 12.40 -5.35 -9.72
N ALA A 17 13.43 -4.80 -9.07
CA ALA A 17 13.73 -5.14 -7.67
C ALA A 17 12.62 -4.71 -6.70
N GLU A 18 11.94 -3.60 -6.97
CA GLU A 18 10.80 -3.13 -6.18
C GLU A 18 9.64 -4.15 -6.23
N SER A 19 9.22 -4.55 -7.42
CA SER A 19 8.19 -5.58 -7.61
C SER A 19 8.59 -6.91 -6.96
N LYS A 20 9.87 -7.31 -7.03
CA LYS A 20 10.38 -8.51 -6.36
C LYS A 20 10.32 -8.40 -4.84
N LEU A 21 10.71 -7.26 -4.26
CA LEU A 21 10.66 -7.02 -2.82
C LEU A 21 9.22 -7.05 -2.32
N ILE A 22 8.33 -6.28 -2.95
CA ILE A 22 6.91 -6.22 -2.60
C ILE A 22 6.28 -7.61 -2.75
N GLY A 23 6.58 -8.31 -3.84
CA GLY A 23 6.06 -9.65 -4.06
C GLY A 23 6.53 -10.67 -3.03
N LEU A 24 7.81 -10.62 -2.63
CA LEU A 24 8.32 -11.47 -1.56
C LEU A 24 7.64 -11.16 -0.22
N LEU A 25 7.49 -9.88 0.14
CA LEU A 25 6.85 -9.48 1.38
C LEU A 25 5.38 -9.92 1.43
N LEU A 26 4.62 -9.66 0.37
CA LEU A 26 3.21 -10.02 0.30
C LEU A 26 2.99 -11.53 0.27
N ASP A 27 3.80 -12.29 -0.47
CA ASP A 27 3.71 -13.76 -0.51
C ASP A 27 3.93 -14.35 0.90
N LYS A 28 4.91 -13.82 1.63
CA LYS A 28 5.19 -14.22 3.03
C LYS A 28 4.11 -13.79 4.02
N LEU A 29 3.32 -12.78 3.67
CA LEU A 29 2.18 -12.29 4.45
C LEU A 29 0.83 -12.87 3.97
N GLY A 30 0.87 -13.93 3.14
CA GLY A 30 -0.33 -14.67 2.72
C GLY A 30 -1.07 -14.09 1.50
N GLY A 31 -0.50 -13.08 0.84
CA GLY A 31 -1.04 -12.47 -0.37
C GLY A 31 -0.27 -12.87 -1.62
N GLN A 32 -0.89 -13.65 -2.51
CA GLN A 32 -0.28 -14.00 -3.80
C GLN A 32 -0.39 -12.82 -4.77
N ILE A 33 0.74 -12.23 -5.16
CA ILE A 33 0.77 -11.08 -6.06
C ILE A 33 0.84 -11.49 -7.54
N TYR A 34 0.12 -10.74 -8.37
CA TYR A 34 0.19 -10.78 -9.83
C TYR A 34 0.48 -9.38 -10.34
N PHE A 35 1.53 -9.23 -11.16
CA PHE A 35 1.86 -8.01 -11.88
C PHE A 35 1.44 -8.18 -13.35
N PRO A 36 0.58 -7.31 -13.91
CA PRO A 36 0.20 -7.36 -15.31
C PRO A 36 1.39 -7.17 -16.26
N ARG A 37 1.20 -7.61 -17.50
CA ARG A 37 2.20 -7.42 -18.55
C ARG A 37 2.17 -5.97 -19.03
N LYS A 38 3.35 -5.37 -19.16
CA LYS A 38 3.48 -4.02 -19.74
C LYS A 38 2.85 -3.98 -21.14
N GLY A 39 1.88 -3.09 -21.33
CA GLY A 39 1.17 -2.90 -22.61
C GLY A 39 -0.16 -3.65 -22.71
N ASP A 40 -0.58 -4.38 -21.68
CA ASP A 40 -1.94 -4.92 -21.62
C ASP A 40 -2.93 -3.84 -21.19
N ASN A 41 -3.60 -3.21 -22.16
CA ASN A 41 -4.61 -2.18 -21.89
C ASN A 41 -5.81 -2.69 -21.10
N SER A 42 -6.00 -4.01 -21.00
CA SER A 42 -7.11 -4.59 -20.27
C SER A 42 -6.84 -4.62 -18.76
N GLU A 43 -5.58 -4.61 -18.30
CA GLU A 43 -5.18 -4.69 -16.90
C GLU A 43 -4.25 -3.52 -16.56
N ARG A 44 -4.83 -2.36 -16.28
CA ARG A 44 -4.10 -1.09 -16.10
C ARG A 44 -3.56 -0.86 -14.70
N PHE A 45 -3.96 -1.67 -13.74
CA PHE A 45 -3.45 -1.65 -12.37
C PHE A 45 -2.00 -2.15 -12.31
N ASP A 46 -1.22 -1.65 -11.36
CA ASP A 46 0.15 -2.14 -11.14
C ASP A 46 0.18 -3.57 -10.62
N ALA A 47 -0.73 -3.93 -9.71
CA ALA A 47 -0.79 -5.29 -9.17
C ALA A 47 -2.18 -5.73 -8.69
N LEU A 48 -2.41 -7.04 -8.74
CA LEU A 48 -3.52 -7.73 -8.09
C LEU A 48 -2.96 -8.66 -7.01
N ILE A 49 -3.45 -8.54 -5.78
CA ILE A 49 -3.01 -9.35 -4.64
C ILE A 49 -4.18 -10.24 -4.22
N LEU A 50 -3.96 -11.55 -4.19
CA LEU A 50 -4.98 -12.54 -3.85
C LEU A 50 -4.74 -13.06 -2.44
N PHE A 51 -5.68 -12.77 -1.54
CA PHE A 51 -5.80 -13.40 -0.24
C PHE A 51 -6.87 -14.50 -0.30
N SER A 52 -6.98 -15.30 0.78
CA SER A 52 -7.93 -16.41 0.85
C SER A 52 -9.38 -15.93 0.67
N THR A 53 -9.79 -14.88 1.41
CA THR A 53 -11.17 -14.36 1.46
C THR A 53 -11.42 -13.14 0.56
N TYR A 54 -10.40 -12.32 0.28
CA TYR A 54 -10.52 -11.09 -0.49
C TYR A 54 -9.42 -10.96 -1.55
N SER A 55 -9.50 -9.92 -2.38
CA SER A 55 -8.42 -9.52 -3.27
C SER A 55 -8.16 -8.03 -3.12
N CYS A 56 -6.92 -7.60 -3.34
CA CYS A 56 -6.57 -6.20 -3.43
C CYS A 56 -6.19 -5.83 -4.86
N VAL A 57 -6.69 -4.69 -5.32
CA VAL A 57 -6.15 -4.01 -6.50
C VAL A 57 -5.22 -2.92 -6.01
N ALA A 58 -4.01 -2.86 -6.57
CA ALA A 58 -2.96 -2.03 -6.03
C ALA A 58 -2.31 -1.14 -7.08
N GLU A 59 -2.04 0.10 -6.67
CA GLU A 59 -1.12 1.04 -7.32
C GLU A 59 0.15 1.15 -6.47
N ILE A 60 1.31 1.16 -7.13
CA ILE A 60 2.63 1.08 -6.49
C ILE A 60 3.42 2.35 -6.82
N GLU A 61 3.53 3.22 -5.82
CA GLU A 61 4.11 4.55 -5.96
C GLU A 61 5.49 4.62 -5.30
N ILE A 62 6.52 4.21 -6.05
CA ILE A 62 7.93 4.18 -5.61
C ILE A 62 8.85 4.81 -6.66
N PRO A 63 9.53 5.94 -6.36
CA PRO A 63 9.34 6.79 -5.19
C PRO A 63 7.95 7.45 -5.21
N SER A 64 7.45 7.90 -4.07
CA SER A 64 6.06 8.39 -3.93
C SER A 64 5.84 9.81 -4.47
N THR A 65 6.52 10.18 -5.56
CA THR A 65 6.48 11.53 -6.16
C THR A 65 5.18 11.82 -6.89
N GLU A 66 4.48 10.81 -7.41
CA GLU A 66 3.23 10.95 -8.19
C GLU A 66 2.01 10.35 -7.46
N ILE A 67 2.13 10.14 -6.15
CA ILE A 67 1.13 9.44 -5.33
C ILE A 67 -0.27 10.10 -5.31
N LEU A 68 -0.39 11.38 -5.69
CA LEU A 68 -1.66 12.11 -5.72
C LEU A 68 -2.68 11.50 -6.69
N ASP A 69 -2.22 10.91 -7.79
CA ASP A 69 -3.10 10.36 -8.82
C ASP A 69 -3.50 8.90 -8.55
N ALA A 70 -2.70 8.18 -7.75
CA ALA A 70 -2.94 6.78 -7.41
C ALA A 70 -4.37 6.49 -6.89
N PRO A 71 -4.98 7.28 -5.98
CA PRO A 71 -6.35 7.01 -5.55
C PRO A 71 -7.39 7.12 -6.67
N ARG A 72 -7.17 8.01 -7.65
CA ARG A 72 -8.08 8.20 -8.78
C ARG A 72 -7.94 7.07 -9.78
N ASN A 73 -6.71 6.70 -10.12
CA ASN A 73 -6.44 5.57 -11.01
C ASN A 73 -7.01 4.26 -10.42
N LEU A 74 -6.84 4.07 -9.09
CA LEU A 74 -7.42 2.93 -8.37
C LEU A 74 -8.94 2.82 -8.49
N LEU A 75 -9.67 3.93 -8.66
CA LEU A 75 -11.13 3.85 -8.84
C LEU A 75 -11.50 3.24 -10.18
N ASP A 76 -10.80 3.62 -11.24
CA ASP A 76 -11.01 3.06 -12.57
C ASP A 76 -10.66 1.57 -12.55
N ASP A 77 -9.52 1.20 -11.95
CA ASP A 77 -9.11 -0.20 -11.83
C ASP A 77 -10.06 -1.01 -10.95
N TYR A 78 -10.50 -0.44 -9.83
CA TYR A 78 -11.50 -1.05 -8.96
C TYR A 78 -12.79 -1.33 -9.72
N ALA A 79 -13.30 -0.36 -10.48
CA ALA A 79 -14.52 -0.52 -11.28
C ALA A 79 -14.35 -1.59 -12.36
N VAL A 80 -13.20 -1.61 -13.04
CA VAL A 80 -12.88 -2.62 -14.06
C VAL A 80 -12.83 -4.03 -13.46
N ILE A 81 -12.09 -4.24 -12.38
CA ILE A 81 -12.01 -5.57 -11.76
C ILE A 81 -13.36 -5.98 -11.18
N LYS A 82 -14.09 -5.05 -10.55
CA LYS A 82 -15.42 -5.33 -9.99
C LYS A 82 -16.44 -5.72 -11.04
N SER A 83 -16.36 -5.14 -12.25
CA SER A 83 -17.25 -5.51 -13.37
C SER A 83 -16.91 -6.84 -14.03
N ARG A 84 -15.62 -7.24 -14.01
CA ARG A 84 -15.15 -8.47 -14.67
C ARG A 84 -15.14 -9.70 -13.77
N LYS A 85 -14.93 -9.53 -12.46
CA LYS A 85 -14.98 -10.64 -11.52
C LYS A 85 -16.43 -10.95 -11.16
N ASP A 86 -16.91 -12.07 -11.66
CA ASP A 86 -18.24 -12.65 -11.37
C ASP A 86 -18.38 -13.20 -9.93
N GLY A 87 -17.39 -12.93 -9.08
CA GLY A 87 -17.30 -13.50 -7.73
C GLY A 87 -17.66 -12.49 -6.64
N ASN A 88 -18.39 -12.96 -5.62
CA ASN A 88 -18.70 -12.20 -4.39
C ASN A 88 -17.48 -11.84 -3.53
N LYS A 89 -16.24 -12.15 -3.97
CA LYS A 89 -15.04 -11.79 -3.21
C LYS A 89 -14.92 -10.27 -3.11
N LYS A 90 -14.65 -9.79 -1.90
CA LYS A 90 -14.40 -8.37 -1.63
C LYS A 90 -13.14 -7.94 -2.38
N ILE A 91 -13.21 -6.80 -3.06
CA ILE A 91 -12.06 -6.15 -3.70
C ILE A 91 -11.73 -4.94 -2.84
N ILE A 92 -10.46 -4.77 -2.52
CA ILE A 92 -9.98 -3.69 -1.66
C ILE A 92 -8.94 -2.89 -2.45
N PRO A 93 -9.17 -1.59 -2.73
CA PRO A 93 -8.16 -0.76 -3.36
C PRO A 93 -7.05 -0.41 -2.37
N VAL A 94 -5.79 -0.53 -2.78
CA VAL A 94 -4.61 -0.34 -1.92
C VAL A 94 -3.55 0.47 -2.66
N VAL A 95 -3.07 1.56 -2.06
CA VAL A 95 -1.85 2.25 -2.49
C VAL A 95 -0.68 1.68 -1.69
N ILE A 96 0.33 1.16 -2.39
CA ILE A 96 1.61 0.76 -1.79
C ILE A 96 2.62 1.85 -2.11
N CYS A 97 3.16 2.49 -1.08
CA CYS A 97 4.06 3.63 -1.22
C CYS A 97 5.42 3.37 -0.57
N TRP A 98 6.44 4.11 -0.99
CA TRP A 98 7.72 4.09 -0.28
C TRP A 98 7.62 4.85 1.04
N ASP A 99 7.10 6.08 0.95
CA ASP A 99 6.86 7.02 2.03
C ASP A 99 5.44 7.58 1.94
N LEU A 100 4.84 7.86 3.10
CA LEU A 100 3.50 8.42 3.17
C LEU A 100 3.46 9.83 2.58
N PRO A 101 2.37 10.18 1.87
CA PRO A 101 2.14 11.55 1.42
C PRO A 101 2.23 12.54 2.59
N ASN A 102 2.85 13.70 2.36
CA ASN A 102 2.87 14.76 3.36
C ASN A 102 1.44 15.16 3.80
N LYS A 103 1.29 15.68 5.01
CA LYS A 103 -0.04 16.07 5.53
C LYS A 103 -0.74 17.13 4.68
N ARG A 104 0.03 17.96 4.00
CA ARG A 104 -0.47 19.09 3.18
C ARG A 104 -0.80 18.70 1.74
N THR A 105 -0.61 17.45 1.36
CA THR A 105 -0.93 16.97 0.01
C THR A 105 -2.43 16.73 -0.11
N ASP A 106 -3.00 17.07 -1.27
CA ASP A 106 -4.42 16.81 -1.57
C ASP A 106 -4.79 15.32 -1.62
N TYR A 107 -3.80 14.44 -1.56
CA TYR A 107 -3.99 12.99 -1.49
C TYR A 107 -5.05 12.61 -0.44
N TRP A 108 -4.96 13.18 0.76
CA TRP A 108 -5.88 12.86 1.85
C TRP A 108 -7.30 13.34 1.56
N ASN A 109 -7.44 14.55 0.97
CA ASN A 109 -8.73 15.09 0.56
C ASN A 109 -9.39 14.20 -0.52
N VAL A 110 -8.60 13.66 -1.45
CA VAL A 110 -9.09 12.72 -2.47
C VAL A 110 -9.57 11.43 -1.82
N ILE A 111 -8.81 10.84 -0.90
CA ILE A 111 -9.22 9.63 -0.18
C ILE A 111 -10.54 9.87 0.58
N ASP A 112 -10.67 11.01 1.26
CA ASP A 112 -11.88 11.38 1.98
C ASP A 112 -13.09 11.56 1.06
N ASP A 113 -12.91 12.24 -0.08
CA ASP A 113 -13.96 12.45 -1.06
C ASP A 113 -14.47 11.13 -1.65
N ILE A 114 -13.53 10.23 -1.98
CA ILE A 114 -13.84 8.89 -2.49
C ILE A 114 -14.64 8.08 -1.47
N ASN A 115 -14.20 8.06 -0.21
CA ASN A 115 -14.91 7.34 0.84
C ASN A 115 -16.29 7.97 1.11
N ARG A 116 -16.38 9.30 1.15
CA ARG A 116 -17.64 10.01 1.42
C ARG A 116 -18.68 9.79 0.33
N ILE A 117 -18.28 9.79 -0.94
CA ILE A 117 -19.19 9.69 -2.08
C ILE A 117 -19.50 8.24 -2.43
N LEU A 118 -18.50 7.36 -2.42
CA LEU A 118 -18.62 5.98 -2.93
C LEU A 118 -18.63 4.93 -1.82
N SER A 119 -18.37 5.30 -0.56
CA SER A 119 -18.13 4.35 0.54
C SER A 119 -17.00 3.35 0.26
N ILE A 120 -16.01 3.78 -0.54
CA ILE A 120 -14.82 2.99 -0.88
C ILE A 120 -13.65 3.47 -0.02
N LYS A 121 -13.12 2.56 0.79
CA LYS A 121 -11.93 2.82 1.62
C LYS A 121 -10.67 2.35 0.90
N ILE A 122 -9.96 3.30 0.29
CA ILE A 122 -8.64 3.06 -0.28
C ILE A 122 -7.63 2.93 0.87
N LYS A 123 -6.94 1.80 0.95
CA LYS A 123 -5.91 1.57 1.96
C LYS A 123 -4.59 2.18 1.50
N THR A 124 -3.78 2.67 2.41
CA THR A 124 -2.44 3.20 2.13
C THR A 124 -1.45 2.51 3.05
N ILE A 125 -0.47 1.80 2.47
CA ILE A 125 0.55 1.08 3.22
C ILE A 125 1.94 1.38 2.66
N SER A 126 2.94 1.51 3.54
CA SER A 126 4.32 1.71 3.13
C SER A 126 5.04 0.38 2.99
N VAL A 127 6.04 0.31 2.12
CA VAL A 127 6.92 -0.87 2.01
C VAL A 127 7.57 -1.19 3.35
N LEU A 128 7.90 -0.18 4.17
CA LEU A 128 8.44 -0.40 5.50
C LEU A 128 7.41 -1.02 6.46
N SER A 129 6.13 -0.71 6.32
CA SER A 129 5.08 -1.39 7.09
C SER A 129 4.93 -2.85 6.70
N LEU A 130 4.96 -3.17 5.39
CA LEU A 130 4.99 -4.56 4.92
C LEU A 130 6.20 -5.31 5.49
N ALA A 131 7.39 -4.70 5.46
CA ALA A 131 8.60 -5.27 6.03
C ALA A 131 8.51 -5.45 7.56
N LEU A 132 7.84 -4.53 8.26
CA LEU A 132 7.62 -4.62 9.71
C LEU A 132 6.71 -5.79 10.08
N HIS A 133 5.60 -5.98 9.37
CA HIS A 133 4.73 -7.15 9.53
C HIS A 133 5.52 -8.45 9.31
N TYR A 134 6.29 -8.52 8.22
CA TYR A 134 7.14 -9.67 7.91
C TYR A 134 8.17 -9.93 9.02
N TRP A 135 8.86 -8.90 9.49
CA TRP A 135 9.93 -9.04 10.49
C TRP A 135 9.40 -9.48 11.86
N THR A 136 8.19 -9.03 12.22
CA THR A 136 7.58 -9.33 13.53
C THR A 136 6.65 -10.53 13.49
N ASN A 137 6.47 -11.16 12.32
CA ASN A 137 5.51 -12.24 12.09
C ASN A 137 4.09 -11.85 12.56
N THR A 138 3.70 -10.61 12.27
CA THR A 138 2.37 -10.08 12.56
C THR A 138 1.52 -10.15 11.29
N ASP A 139 0.29 -10.66 11.42
CA ASP A 139 -0.62 -10.81 10.28
C ASP A 139 -0.94 -9.47 9.62
N LEU A 140 -1.03 -9.46 8.29
CA LEU A 140 -1.48 -8.33 7.48
C LEU A 140 -2.92 -8.58 7.04
N ASP A 141 -3.82 -7.69 7.40
CA ASP A 141 -5.23 -7.73 7.01
C ASP A 141 -5.66 -6.39 6.41
N PHE A 142 -6.06 -6.40 5.14
CA PHE A 142 -6.58 -5.19 4.47
C PHE A 142 -8.11 -5.07 4.59
N GLU A 143 -8.82 -6.08 5.11
CA GLU A 143 -10.27 -6.00 5.32
C GLU A 143 -10.65 -5.04 6.43
N ASN A 144 -9.81 -4.96 7.47
CA ASN A 144 -9.93 -4.03 8.58
C ASN A 144 -9.53 -2.60 8.18
N ASP A 145 -9.69 -1.63 9.08
CA ASP A 145 -9.43 -0.21 8.81
C ASP A 145 -8.04 0.30 9.24
N ASP A 146 -7.14 -0.58 9.66
CA ASP A 146 -5.82 -0.20 10.17
C ASP A 146 -4.98 0.60 9.16
N TYR A 147 -5.21 0.32 7.87
CA TYR A 147 -4.54 0.98 6.75
C TYR A 147 -5.46 1.92 5.96
N PHE A 148 -6.67 2.21 6.45
CA PHE A 148 -7.49 3.28 5.88
C PHE A 148 -7.05 4.62 6.49
N LEU A 149 -6.20 5.34 5.76
CA LEU A 149 -5.64 6.61 6.18
C LEU A 149 -6.37 7.76 5.48
N TYR A 150 -6.71 8.80 6.23
CA TYR A 150 -7.53 9.92 5.75
C TYR A 150 -7.13 11.23 6.43
N SER A 151 -7.71 12.38 6.07
CA SER A 151 -7.20 13.70 6.51
C SER A 151 -7.07 13.84 8.03
N ASP A 152 -8.04 13.36 8.81
CA ASP A 152 -7.98 13.41 10.28
C ASP A 152 -7.10 12.32 10.90
N ASN A 153 -6.84 11.22 10.19
CA ASN A 153 -5.96 10.15 10.65
C ASN A 153 -5.04 9.65 9.53
N THR A 154 -3.89 10.29 9.41
CA THR A 154 -2.87 9.96 8.42
C THR A 154 -1.83 8.94 8.93
N ARG A 155 -2.06 8.31 10.09
CA ARG A 155 -1.06 7.47 10.77
C ARG A 155 -1.41 5.99 10.65
N MET A 156 -0.42 5.15 10.37
CA MET A 156 -0.56 3.69 10.42
C MET A 156 -0.51 3.20 11.87
N VAL A 157 -1.62 3.33 12.59
CA VAL A 157 -1.70 3.02 14.02
C VAL A 157 -1.29 1.56 14.32
N ALA A 158 -1.64 0.61 13.44
CA ALA A 158 -1.22 -0.79 13.58
C ALA A 158 0.31 -0.94 13.54
N SER A 159 0.97 -0.32 12.57
CA SER A 159 2.44 -0.34 12.46
C SER A 159 3.11 0.34 13.66
N GLU A 160 2.56 1.48 14.12
CA GLU A 160 3.06 2.14 15.34
C GLU A 160 2.92 1.27 16.58
N LYS A 161 1.84 0.49 16.68
CA LYS A 161 1.63 -0.47 17.78
C LYS A 161 2.69 -1.56 17.75
N ILE A 162 2.94 -2.18 16.59
CA ILE A 162 3.99 -3.20 16.42
C ILE A 162 5.36 -2.64 16.83
N LEU A 163 5.70 -1.41 16.42
CA LEU A 163 6.96 -0.75 16.81
C LEU A 163 7.06 -0.57 18.33
N LYS A 164 6.00 -0.06 18.97
CA LYS A 164 5.98 0.15 20.43
C LYS A 164 6.10 -1.16 21.22
N GLU A 165 5.44 -2.23 20.77
CA GLU A 165 5.55 -3.56 21.35
C GLU A 165 6.97 -4.13 21.26
N ASN A 166 7.73 -3.71 20.25
CA ASN A 166 9.15 -4.04 20.07
C ASN A 166 10.11 -2.99 20.66
N HIS A 167 9.62 -2.08 21.51
CA HIS A 167 10.39 -1.01 22.15
C HIS A 167 11.09 -0.04 21.16
N ILE A 168 10.51 0.15 19.98
CA ILE A 168 10.98 1.08 18.96
C ILE A 168 10.06 2.30 18.94
N ASP A 169 10.65 3.50 19.01
CA ASP A 169 9.93 4.77 18.92
C ASP A 169 9.49 5.04 17.46
N PRO A 170 8.18 5.09 17.16
CA PRO A 170 7.70 5.36 15.81
C PRO A 170 8.09 6.74 15.27
N GLN A 171 8.33 7.73 16.14
CA GLN A 171 8.68 9.08 15.73
C GLN A 171 10.03 9.13 14.99
N LYS A 172 10.94 8.19 15.25
CA LYS A 172 12.23 8.07 14.56
C LYS A 172 12.10 7.68 13.09
N TYR A 173 10.93 7.16 12.69
CA TYR A 173 10.63 6.69 11.35
C TYR A 173 9.43 7.45 10.75
N ALA A 174 9.29 8.74 11.13
CA ALA A 174 8.40 9.66 10.45
C ALA A 174 8.70 9.67 8.93
N GLY A 175 7.65 9.78 8.13
CA GLY A 175 7.66 9.53 6.68
C GLY A 175 7.13 8.14 6.33
N TYR A 176 7.35 7.11 7.15
CA TYR A 176 6.98 5.74 6.77
C TYR A 176 5.70 5.22 7.44
N PHE A 177 5.46 5.64 8.68
CA PHE A 177 4.29 5.23 9.49
C PHE A 177 3.37 6.41 9.82
N GLN A 178 3.86 7.62 9.64
CA GLN A 178 3.14 8.88 9.78
C GLN A 178 3.77 9.89 8.80
N PRO A 179 3.01 10.82 8.18
CA PRO A 179 3.57 11.80 7.26
C PRO A 179 4.62 12.70 7.91
N ILE A 180 5.56 13.19 7.10
CA ILE A 180 6.39 14.34 7.46
C ILE A 180 5.51 15.61 7.38
N LYS A 181 5.80 16.59 8.24
CA LYS A 181 5.04 17.84 8.40
C LYS A 181 4.69 18.52 7.08
#